data_AF-A0AAD7NCP4-F1
#
_entry.id   AF-A0AAD7NCP4-F1
#
_cell.length_a   1.000
_cell.length_b   1.000
_cell.length_c   1.000
_cell.angle_alpha   90.00
_cell.angle_beta   90.00
_cell.angle_gamma   90.00
#
_symmetry.space_group_name_H-M   'P 1'
#
loop_
_entity.id
_entity.type
_entity.pdbx_description
1 polymer ?
#
loop_
_entity_poly.entity_id
_entity_poly.type
_entity_poly.pdbx_seq_one_letter_code
_entity_poly.pdbx_strand_id
1 'polypeptide(L)'
;MDSPLVNDDEEDEHYERTWVAAHWIGCGREYHNNPPVVEAANLPDKNMSIAQLLVFEVPPIEDPMDDDTEWFLTEPASPDVRELVPLLSIPSRDVVQHLLNELGQAWFDGKQSLHTSINPEVALPFWVLTYWLVILDAAEAKDRWIAASIWSDKVGKTREELGMKRAVKDLWKKIAWHGNLPGFGSSLPVLDLAGFFSQDYLAGNLVDAMMRLLSVRLAESAGPVSNSTLVVDTPFAQYIELLHPDLDGIRPDNISPSALKYLDKYGSWFQSPDHTHLYFFLHRPPRHWTACEIDFKSKHIRYGDSLRWKRPQDFFDALDSFVAEQFAGAKFIVTDDLRYAYQTDGYNCPIIAVNTVAHNVLGDALWTPGTANGLRMKAFCEITEYTSSGRAKVCLYPPQRAPSHLRKGPLRPILLYE
;
A
#
# COMPACT_ATOMS: atom_id res chain seq x y z
N MET A 1 -55.91 -39.66 58.43
CA MET A 1 -56.46 -38.62 57.53
C MET A 1 -55.40 -37.54 57.53
N ASP A 2 -54.39 -37.75 56.69
CA ASP A 2 -53.18 -36.94 56.64
C ASP A 2 -53.11 -36.34 55.25
N SER A 3 -53.09 -35.01 55.17
CA SER A 3 -52.78 -34.26 53.96
C SER A 3 -51.38 -33.65 54.15
N PRO A 4 -50.43 -33.92 53.24
CA PRO A 4 -49.15 -33.24 53.24
C PRO A 4 -49.25 -31.92 52.48
N LEU A 5 -48.55 -30.92 53.02
CA LEU A 5 -48.29 -29.63 52.40
C LEU A 5 -47.41 -29.84 51.16
N VAL A 6 -47.86 -29.30 50.01
CA VAL A 6 -47.08 -29.16 48.79
C VAL A 6 -46.29 -27.86 48.90
N ASN A 7 -44.95 -27.96 48.92
CA ASN A 7 -44.06 -26.84 48.65
C ASN A 7 -43.87 -26.79 47.12
N ASP A 8 -44.36 -25.74 46.49
CA ASP A 8 -43.96 -25.33 45.14
C ASP A 8 -42.63 -24.58 45.27
N ASP A 9 -41.53 -25.33 45.22
CA ASP A 9 -40.20 -24.79 44.92
C ASP A 9 -40.13 -24.60 43.39
N GLU A 10 -40.45 -23.39 42.92
CA GLU A 10 -40.17 -22.97 41.54
C GLU A 10 -38.64 -22.88 41.36
N GLU A 11 -38.11 -23.83 40.59
CA GLU A 11 -36.71 -23.87 40.15
C GLU A 11 -36.40 -22.63 39.29
N ASP A 12 -35.78 -21.62 39.90
CA ASP A 12 -35.04 -20.58 39.20
C ASP A 12 -33.86 -21.20 38.44
N GLU A 13 -34.09 -21.62 37.18
CA GLU A 13 -33.02 -21.92 36.22
C GLU A 13 -32.23 -20.64 35.92
N HIS A 14 -31.25 -20.38 36.79
CA HIS A 14 -30.17 -19.43 36.58
C HIS A 14 -29.38 -19.84 35.33
N TYR A 15 -29.80 -19.38 34.16
CA TYR A 15 -28.95 -19.35 32.97
C TYR A 15 -27.82 -18.34 33.23
N GLU A 16 -26.74 -18.81 33.85
CA GLU A 16 -25.45 -18.14 33.77
C GLU A 16 -25.03 -18.10 32.30
N ARG A 17 -25.45 -17.05 31.58
CA ARG A 17 -24.93 -16.72 30.26
C ARG A 17 -23.46 -16.36 30.44
N THR A 18 -22.62 -17.38 30.35
CA THR A 18 -21.17 -17.24 30.40
C THR A 18 -20.76 -16.36 29.23
N TRP A 19 -20.23 -15.18 29.54
CA TRP A 19 -19.70 -14.27 28.53
C TRP A 19 -18.53 -14.97 27.81
N VAL A 20 -18.68 -15.17 26.50
CA VAL A 20 -17.63 -15.77 25.65
C VAL A 20 -16.96 -14.64 24.87
N ALA A 21 -15.76 -14.23 25.31
CA ALA A 21 -14.95 -13.18 24.68
C ALA A 21 -14.81 -13.35 23.15
N ALA A 22 -14.71 -14.60 22.69
CA ALA A 22 -14.59 -14.95 21.27
C ALA A 22 -15.86 -14.66 20.43
N HIS A 23 -16.99 -14.31 21.06
CA HIS A 23 -18.22 -13.93 20.37
C HIS A 23 -18.37 -12.41 20.20
N TRP A 24 -17.37 -11.62 20.60
CA TRP A 24 -17.36 -10.16 20.57
C TRP A 24 -17.13 -9.56 19.18
N ILE A 25 -17.70 -8.36 18.94
CA ILE A 25 -17.50 -7.55 17.72
C ILE A 25 -16.07 -7.00 17.71
N GLY A 26 -15.26 -7.36 16.70
CA GLY A 26 -13.85 -6.95 16.61
C GLY A 26 -12.84 -8.00 17.06
N CYS A 27 -13.29 -9.16 17.55
CA CYS A 27 -12.43 -10.31 17.86
C CYS A 27 -12.33 -11.33 16.70
N GLY A 28 -12.54 -10.89 15.46
CA GLY A 28 -12.36 -11.74 14.27
C GLY A 28 -13.58 -12.59 13.87
N ARG A 29 -14.75 -12.40 14.49
CA ARG A 29 -16.01 -12.92 13.93
C ARG A 29 -16.46 -12.01 12.79
N GLU A 30 -16.36 -12.51 11.57
CA GLU A 30 -17.13 -11.97 10.45
C GLU A 30 -18.60 -12.31 10.71
N TYR A 31 -19.47 -11.30 10.77
CA TYR A 31 -20.90 -11.54 10.72
C TYR A 31 -21.21 -12.06 9.32
N HIS A 32 -21.19 -13.39 9.15
CA HIS A 32 -21.59 -14.05 7.90
C HIS A 32 -23.06 -13.82 7.56
N ASN A 33 -23.83 -13.24 8.49
CA ASN A 33 -25.13 -12.66 8.25
C ASN A 33 -25.02 -11.14 8.13
N ASN A 34 -24.18 -10.62 7.22
CA ASN A 34 -24.60 -9.39 6.56
C ASN A 34 -25.99 -9.72 6.01
N PRO A 35 -27.06 -9.03 6.44
CA PRO A 35 -28.37 -9.34 5.92
C PRO A 35 -28.25 -9.28 4.39
N PRO A 36 -28.73 -10.31 3.65
CA PRO A 36 -28.64 -10.37 2.17
C PRO A 36 -29.13 -9.09 1.47
N VAL A 37 -29.85 -8.27 2.25
CA VAL A 37 -30.33 -6.92 2.01
C VAL A 37 -29.28 -5.89 1.57
N VAL A 38 -28.00 -6.02 1.95
CA VAL A 38 -26.95 -5.06 1.52
C VAL A 38 -26.72 -5.13 0.00
N GLU A 39 -26.98 -6.27 -0.64
CA GLU A 39 -26.82 -6.46 -2.09
C GLU A 39 -27.89 -5.73 -2.93
N ALA A 40 -28.98 -5.26 -2.31
CA ALA A 40 -30.08 -4.58 -2.99
C ALA A 40 -30.05 -3.04 -2.88
N ALA A 41 -29.18 -2.49 -2.03
CA ALA A 41 -28.96 -1.05 -1.96
C ALA A 41 -28.10 -0.60 -3.15
N ASN A 42 -28.25 0.65 -3.62
CA ASN A 42 -27.46 1.27 -4.70
C ASN A 42 -25.97 1.47 -4.32
N LEU A 43 -25.31 0.44 -3.78
CA LEU A 43 -23.89 0.43 -3.49
C LEU A 43 -23.09 0.30 -4.79
N PRO A 44 -21.97 1.03 -4.93
CA PRO A 44 -21.08 0.81 -6.05
C PRO A 44 -20.45 -0.58 -5.93
N ASP A 45 -20.66 -1.43 -6.94
CA ASP A 45 -20.01 -2.74 -7.04
C ASP A 45 -18.48 -2.53 -6.93
N LYS A 46 -17.81 -3.31 -6.07
CA LYS A 46 -16.35 -3.25 -5.93
C LYS A 46 -15.62 -3.58 -7.22
N ASN A 47 -16.25 -4.33 -8.13
CA ASN A 47 -15.75 -4.68 -9.47
C ASN A 47 -16.13 -3.66 -10.54
N MET A 48 -16.93 -2.65 -10.22
CA MET A 48 -17.22 -1.54 -11.12
C MET A 48 -15.90 -0.90 -11.57
N SER A 49 -15.80 -0.54 -12.84
CA SER A 49 -14.59 0.09 -13.35
C SER A 49 -14.42 1.52 -12.84
N ILE A 50 -13.18 2.05 -12.84
CA ILE A 50 -12.92 3.46 -12.54
C ILE A 50 -13.80 4.39 -13.40
N ALA A 51 -13.95 4.10 -14.69
CA ALA A 51 -14.78 4.88 -15.60
C ALA A 51 -16.27 4.89 -15.21
N GLN A 52 -16.78 3.77 -14.69
CA GLN A 52 -18.15 3.68 -14.18
C GLN A 52 -18.30 4.40 -12.83
N LEU A 53 -17.30 4.32 -11.94
CA LEU A 53 -17.32 5.07 -10.67
C LEU A 53 -17.38 6.59 -10.92
N LEU A 54 -16.67 7.10 -11.93
CA LEU A 54 -16.68 8.52 -12.27
C LEU A 54 -18.08 9.06 -12.60
N VAL A 55 -18.97 8.21 -13.12
CA VAL A 55 -20.36 8.58 -13.44
C VAL A 55 -21.36 8.10 -12.38
N PHE A 56 -20.91 7.34 -11.37
CA PHE A 56 -21.76 6.87 -10.28
C PHE A 56 -22.20 8.03 -9.40
N GLU A 57 -23.49 8.15 -9.11
CA GLU A 57 -24.03 9.21 -8.24
C GLU A 57 -23.86 8.81 -6.77
N VAL A 58 -23.03 9.57 -6.05
CA VAL A 58 -22.81 9.38 -4.63
C VAL A 58 -23.85 10.24 -3.88
N PRO A 59 -24.60 9.69 -2.92
CA PRO A 59 -25.45 10.47 -2.03
C PRO A 59 -24.69 11.62 -1.35
N PRO A 60 -25.37 12.73 -1.02
CA PRO A 60 -24.71 13.88 -0.38
C PRO A 60 -24.12 13.47 0.98
N ILE A 61 -22.90 13.93 1.25
CA ILE A 61 -22.25 13.79 2.55
C ILE A 61 -22.56 15.07 3.33
N GLU A 62 -23.24 14.94 4.46
CA GLU A 62 -23.69 16.05 5.29
C GLU A 62 -23.38 15.73 6.75
N ASP A 63 -22.70 16.65 7.43
CA ASP A 63 -22.47 16.53 8.86
C ASP A 63 -23.68 17.05 9.63
N PRO A 64 -24.32 16.21 10.44
CA PRO A 64 -25.37 16.67 11.32
C PRO A 64 -24.74 17.52 12.43
N MET A 65 -25.04 18.82 12.42
CA MET A 65 -24.35 19.85 13.20
C MET A 65 -24.69 19.87 14.71
N ASP A 66 -25.31 18.84 15.26
CA ASP A 66 -25.80 18.88 16.66
C ASP A 66 -25.10 17.85 17.54
N ASP A 67 -24.12 18.32 18.31
CA ASP A 67 -23.31 17.55 19.27
C ASP A 67 -24.17 16.86 20.33
N ASP A 68 -25.41 17.32 20.57
CA ASP A 68 -26.34 16.77 21.57
C ASP A 68 -27.27 15.68 21.01
N THR A 69 -27.08 15.23 19.77
CA THR A 69 -27.96 14.23 19.14
C THR A 69 -27.82 12.86 19.80
N GLU A 70 -28.90 12.33 20.39
CA GLU A 70 -28.96 10.92 20.78
C GLU A 70 -29.06 10.04 19.52
N TRP A 71 -27.95 9.41 19.15
CA TRP A 71 -27.85 8.63 17.92
C TRP A 71 -28.44 7.23 18.03
N PHE A 72 -28.50 6.65 19.22
CA PHE A 72 -28.92 5.27 19.41
C PHE A 72 -30.29 5.20 20.07
N LEU A 73 -31.20 4.47 19.44
CA LEU A 73 -32.60 4.34 19.85
C LEU A 73 -32.87 2.96 20.46
N THR A 74 -33.79 2.89 21.42
CA THR A 74 -34.26 1.63 22.00
C THR A 74 -35.30 0.97 21.11
N GLU A 75 -35.95 1.73 20.24
CA GLU A 75 -36.93 1.28 19.27
C GLU A 75 -36.29 0.40 18.18
N PRO A 76 -37.01 -0.60 17.65
CA PRO A 76 -36.54 -1.39 16.52
C PRO A 76 -36.46 -0.52 15.25
N ALA A 77 -35.61 -0.93 14.30
CA ALA A 77 -35.50 -0.27 13.00
C ALA A 77 -36.83 -0.27 12.23
N SER A 78 -37.11 0.80 11.49
CA SER A 78 -38.31 0.93 10.67
C SER A 78 -38.36 -0.15 9.58
N PRO A 79 -39.55 -0.70 9.24
CA PRO A 79 -39.67 -1.83 8.32
C PRO A 79 -39.26 -1.50 6.87
N ASP A 80 -39.34 -0.24 6.45
CA ASP A 80 -39.17 0.22 5.05
C ASP A 80 -37.86 0.97 4.78
N VAL A 81 -36.84 0.81 5.64
CA VAL A 81 -35.57 1.55 5.53
C VAL A 81 -34.88 1.37 4.17
N ARG A 82 -35.13 0.25 3.47
CA ARG A 82 -34.50 -0.04 2.17
C ARG A 82 -34.80 0.99 1.10
N GLU A 83 -36.05 1.45 1.04
CA GLU A 83 -36.48 2.45 0.04
C GLU A 83 -35.95 3.85 0.39
N LEU A 84 -35.67 4.06 1.68
CA LEU A 84 -35.17 5.33 2.19
C LEU A 84 -33.66 5.47 2.05
N VAL A 85 -32.89 4.37 2.12
CA VAL A 85 -31.41 4.40 2.11
C VAL A 85 -30.80 5.23 0.97
N PRO A 86 -31.26 5.15 -0.30
CA PRO A 86 -30.74 5.99 -1.37
C PRO A 86 -31.05 7.49 -1.21
N LEU A 87 -32.05 7.83 -0.41
CA LEU A 87 -32.50 9.20 -0.12
C LEU A 87 -31.83 9.77 1.14
N LEU A 88 -31.14 8.95 1.93
CA LEU A 88 -30.44 9.40 3.13
C LEU A 88 -29.15 10.13 2.74
N SER A 89 -28.96 11.32 3.29
CA SER A 89 -27.64 11.92 3.39
C SER A 89 -26.73 11.06 4.27
N ILE A 90 -25.42 11.19 4.05
CA ILE A 90 -24.40 10.35 4.68
C ILE A 90 -23.59 11.19 5.66
N PRO A 91 -23.47 10.80 6.95
CA PRO A 91 -22.61 11.50 7.88
C PRO A 91 -21.13 11.45 7.45
N SER A 92 -20.28 12.38 7.90
CA SER A 92 -18.83 12.27 7.63
C SER A 92 -18.23 10.98 8.19
N ARG A 93 -17.05 10.63 7.67
CA ARG A 93 -16.29 9.47 8.14
C ARG A 93 -16.00 9.53 9.64
N ASP A 94 -15.73 10.71 10.19
CA ASP A 94 -15.43 10.87 11.62
C ASP A 94 -16.66 10.54 12.48
N VAL A 95 -17.84 11.02 12.08
CA VAL A 95 -19.11 10.68 12.73
C VAL A 95 -19.39 9.18 12.62
N VAL A 96 -19.29 8.60 11.42
CA VAL A 96 -19.55 7.16 11.22
C VAL A 96 -18.57 6.31 12.05
N GLN A 97 -17.30 6.70 12.12
CA GLN A 97 -16.30 5.98 12.92
C GLN A 97 -16.56 6.12 14.42
N HIS A 98 -16.98 7.29 14.88
CA HIS A 98 -17.41 7.49 16.26
C HIS A 98 -18.60 6.58 16.61
N LEU A 99 -19.65 6.56 15.79
CA LEU A 99 -20.79 5.67 15.98
C LEU A 99 -20.40 4.19 15.97
N LEU A 100 -19.48 3.77 15.09
CA LEU A 100 -18.98 2.40 15.09
C LEU A 100 -18.22 2.04 16.37
N ASN A 101 -17.50 2.99 16.95
CA ASN A 101 -16.79 2.78 18.20
C ASN A 101 -17.76 2.65 19.39
N GLU A 102 -18.89 3.38 19.36
CA GLU A 102 -19.91 3.34 20.42
C GLU A 102 -20.94 2.22 20.26
N LEU A 103 -21.12 1.71 19.03
CA LEU A 103 -22.12 0.70 18.68
C LEU A 103 -22.11 -0.50 19.61
N GLY A 104 -20.92 -0.98 19.99
CA GLY A 104 -20.78 -2.11 20.89
C GLY A 104 -21.48 -1.85 22.22
N GLN A 105 -21.16 -0.74 22.89
CA GLN A 105 -21.76 -0.37 24.17
C GLN A 105 -23.24 -0.07 24.04
N ALA A 106 -23.64 0.72 23.02
CA ALA A 106 -25.03 1.04 22.76
C ALA A 106 -25.90 -0.22 22.61
N TRP A 107 -25.38 -1.23 21.90
CA TRP A 107 -26.06 -2.52 21.77
C TRP A 107 -26.24 -3.25 23.11
N PHE A 108 -25.24 -3.22 24.01
CA PHE A 108 -25.38 -3.76 25.38
C PHE A 108 -26.39 -2.99 26.22
N ASP A 109 -26.51 -1.69 25.99
CA ASP A 109 -27.46 -0.82 26.67
C ASP A 109 -28.90 -0.99 26.15
N GLY A 110 -29.15 -1.99 25.30
CA GLY A 110 -30.47 -2.33 24.78
C GLY A 110 -30.92 -1.47 23.61
N LYS A 111 -30.00 -0.73 22.98
CA LYS A 111 -30.30 0.01 21.75
C LYS A 111 -30.46 -0.96 20.57
N GLN A 112 -31.43 -0.69 19.71
CA GLN A 112 -31.83 -1.56 18.59
C GLN A 112 -31.73 -0.90 17.22
N SER A 113 -31.61 0.42 17.18
CA SER A 113 -31.52 1.20 15.94
C SER A 113 -30.74 2.50 16.12
N LEU A 114 -30.55 3.20 15.01
CA LEU A 114 -29.89 4.50 14.91
C LEU A 114 -30.88 5.57 14.47
N HIS A 115 -30.78 6.73 15.06
CA HIS A 115 -31.46 7.95 14.67
C HIS A 115 -30.53 8.79 13.78
N THR A 116 -31.09 9.63 12.93
CA THR A 116 -30.33 10.67 12.23
C THR A 116 -31.09 11.98 12.34
N SER A 117 -30.40 13.08 12.58
CA SER A 117 -31.05 14.40 12.62
C SER A 117 -31.64 14.82 11.26
N ILE A 118 -31.17 14.18 10.18
CA ILE A 118 -31.63 14.45 8.80
C ILE A 118 -33.00 13.81 8.55
N ASN A 119 -33.27 12.64 9.14
CA ASN A 119 -34.56 11.96 9.05
C ASN A 119 -34.98 11.46 10.44
N PRO A 120 -35.48 12.35 11.31
CA PRO A 120 -35.71 12.01 12.71
C PRO A 120 -36.85 11.02 12.93
N GLU A 121 -37.73 10.88 11.94
CA GLU A 121 -38.87 9.94 11.99
C GLU A 121 -38.48 8.50 11.64
N VAL A 122 -37.23 8.27 11.21
CA VAL A 122 -36.78 6.98 10.67
C VAL A 122 -35.73 6.36 11.59
N ALA A 123 -36.07 5.20 12.16
CA ALA A 123 -35.15 4.38 12.93
C ALA A 123 -34.36 3.48 11.99
N LEU A 124 -33.06 3.74 11.83
CA LEU A 124 -32.18 3.01 10.92
C LEU A 124 -31.57 1.78 11.61
N PRO A 125 -31.43 0.65 10.93
CA PRO A 125 -30.75 -0.52 11.47
C PRO A 125 -29.22 -0.30 11.54
N PHE A 126 -28.53 -0.96 12.46
CA PHE A 126 -27.08 -0.81 12.64
C PHE A 126 -26.23 -1.12 11.40
N TRP A 127 -26.71 -1.96 10.48
CA TRP A 127 -25.99 -2.24 9.23
C TRP A 127 -25.82 -0.98 8.35
N VAL A 128 -26.62 0.07 8.56
CA VAL A 128 -26.49 1.35 7.82
C VAL A 128 -25.10 1.97 7.99
N LEU A 129 -24.42 1.75 9.12
CA LEU A 129 -23.05 2.21 9.34
C LEU A 129 -22.08 1.59 8.32
N THR A 130 -22.27 0.31 8.00
CA THR A 130 -21.47 -0.37 6.96
C THR A 130 -21.77 0.20 5.58
N TYR A 131 -23.04 0.45 5.28
CA TYR A 131 -23.44 1.12 4.03
C TYR A 131 -22.77 2.49 3.89
N TRP A 132 -22.84 3.32 4.93
CA TRP A 132 -22.21 4.65 4.93
C TRP A 132 -20.71 4.57 4.72
N LEU A 133 -20.00 3.65 5.40
CA LEU A 133 -18.56 3.46 5.16
C LEU A 133 -18.24 3.12 3.70
N VAL A 134 -19.00 2.19 3.08
CA VAL A 134 -18.75 1.82 1.68
C VAL A 134 -18.98 3.00 0.74
N ILE A 135 -20.04 3.79 0.97
CA ILE A 135 -20.28 4.97 0.14
C ILE A 135 -19.22 6.05 0.39
N LEU A 136 -18.79 6.27 1.63
CA LEU A 136 -17.71 7.22 1.94
C LEU A 136 -16.39 6.82 1.25
N ASP A 137 -16.05 5.53 1.25
CA ASP A 137 -14.90 5.00 0.50
C ASP A 137 -15.04 5.25 -1.01
N ALA A 138 -16.23 5.05 -1.56
CA ALA A 138 -16.51 5.30 -2.97
C ALA A 138 -16.48 6.78 -3.33
N ALA A 139 -16.98 7.65 -2.44
CA ALA A 139 -16.94 9.10 -2.59
C ALA A 139 -15.51 9.60 -2.66
N GLU A 140 -14.68 9.20 -1.68
CA GLU A 140 -13.26 9.53 -1.65
C GLU A 140 -12.54 9.03 -2.90
N ALA A 141 -12.80 7.77 -3.29
CA ALA A 141 -12.22 7.21 -4.50
C ALA A 141 -12.63 8.00 -5.75
N LYS A 142 -13.90 8.36 -5.87
CA LYS A 142 -14.44 9.14 -6.98
C LYS A 142 -13.77 10.51 -7.05
N ASP A 143 -13.63 11.21 -5.93
CA ASP A 143 -12.98 12.53 -5.88
C ASP A 143 -11.52 12.46 -6.35
N ARG A 144 -10.75 11.46 -5.89
CA ARG A 144 -9.36 11.26 -6.35
C ARG A 144 -9.31 10.94 -7.85
N TRP A 145 -10.22 10.11 -8.36
CA TRP A 145 -10.26 9.79 -9.79
C TRP A 145 -10.77 10.96 -10.66
N ILE A 146 -11.65 11.83 -10.14
CA ILE A 146 -12.05 13.08 -10.80
C ILE A 146 -10.83 14.00 -10.92
N ALA A 147 -10.08 14.19 -9.83
CA ALA A 147 -8.84 14.98 -9.85
C ALA A 147 -7.82 14.41 -10.85
N ALA A 148 -7.63 13.09 -10.86
CA ALA A 148 -6.80 12.39 -11.82
C ALA A 148 -7.27 12.61 -13.28
N SER A 149 -8.59 12.59 -13.51
CA SER A 149 -9.17 12.86 -14.83
C SER A 149 -8.88 14.29 -15.28
N ILE A 150 -9.12 15.27 -14.42
CA ILE A 150 -8.86 16.68 -14.69
C ILE A 150 -7.37 16.90 -15.02
N TRP A 151 -6.46 16.28 -14.26
CA TRP A 151 -5.03 16.34 -14.55
C TRP A 151 -4.71 15.72 -15.92
N SER A 152 -5.23 14.52 -16.19
CA SER A 152 -5.03 13.81 -17.46
C SER A 152 -5.55 14.63 -18.65
N ASP A 153 -6.59 15.43 -18.43
CA ASP A 153 -7.15 16.32 -19.45
C ASP A 153 -6.34 17.59 -19.70
N LYS A 154 -5.58 18.06 -18.71
CA LYS A 154 -4.67 19.21 -18.83
C LYS A 154 -3.33 18.87 -19.48
N VAL A 155 -2.88 17.62 -19.36
CA VAL A 155 -1.63 17.11 -19.99
C VAL A 155 -1.93 16.46 -21.35
N GLY A 156 -0.90 16.00 -22.08
CA GLY A 156 -1.12 15.37 -23.39
C GLY A 156 -0.94 16.32 -24.55
N LYS A 157 0.10 17.17 -24.53
CA LYS A 157 0.32 18.14 -25.61
C LYS A 157 1.09 17.53 -26.78
N THR A 158 1.87 16.48 -26.53
CA THR A 158 2.62 15.78 -27.56
C THR A 158 1.83 14.60 -28.12
N ARG A 159 2.17 14.17 -29.34
CA ARG A 159 1.56 13.00 -29.98
C ARG A 159 1.70 11.73 -29.14
N GLU A 160 2.85 11.56 -28.48
CA GLU A 160 3.14 10.42 -27.62
C GLU A 160 2.26 10.44 -26.36
N GLU A 161 2.19 11.58 -25.67
CA GLU A 161 1.34 11.73 -24.49
C GLU A 161 -0.15 11.55 -24.82
N LEU A 162 -0.61 12.00 -26.00
CA LEU A 162 -1.98 11.73 -26.47
C LEU A 162 -2.25 10.24 -26.70
N GLY A 163 -1.23 9.48 -27.09
CA GLY A 163 -1.28 8.01 -27.15
C GLY A 163 -1.46 7.41 -25.75
N MET A 164 -0.60 7.83 -24.82
CA MET A 164 -0.65 7.36 -23.43
C MET A 164 -1.96 7.72 -22.73
N LYS A 165 -2.46 8.95 -22.93
CA LYS A 165 -3.76 9.38 -22.40
C LYS A 165 -4.89 8.47 -22.86
N ARG A 166 -4.92 8.08 -24.14
CA ARG A 166 -5.93 7.14 -24.65
C ARG A 166 -5.80 5.76 -23.99
N ALA A 167 -4.58 5.24 -23.88
CA ALA A 167 -4.32 3.96 -23.21
C ALA A 167 -4.79 3.98 -21.74
N VAL A 168 -4.48 5.05 -21.00
CA VAL A 168 -4.94 5.27 -19.62
C VAL A 168 -6.48 5.21 -19.55
N LYS A 169 -7.18 5.97 -20.39
CA LYS A 169 -8.65 5.99 -20.39
C LYS A 169 -9.25 4.65 -20.78
N ASP A 170 -8.60 3.87 -21.64
CA ASP A 170 -9.03 2.53 -21.99
C ASP A 170 -8.80 1.52 -20.85
N LEU A 171 -7.74 1.70 -20.04
CA LEU A 171 -7.52 0.92 -18.83
C LEU A 171 -8.52 1.28 -17.73
N TRP A 172 -8.89 2.56 -17.56
CA TRP A 172 -9.92 2.97 -16.59
C TRP A 172 -11.29 2.31 -16.81
N LYS A 173 -11.58 1.86 -18.03
CA LYS A 173 -12.80 1.09 -18.36
C LYS A 173 -12.73 -0.39 -17.94
N LYS A 174 -11.54 -0.88 -17.57
CA LYS A 174 -11.25 -2.31 -17.32
C LYS A 174 -10.87 -2.60 -15.88
N ILE A 175 -10.18 -1.67 -15.22
CA ILE A 175 -9.74 -1.85 -13.83
C ILE A 175 -10.89 -1.52 -12.89
N ALA A 176 -11.16 -2.42 -11.95
CA ALA A 176 -12.05 -2.17 -10.81
C ALA A 176 -11.58 -0.96 -10.00
N TRP A 177 -12.48 -0.09 -9.55
CA TRP A 177 -12.08 1.12 -8.80
C TRP A 177 -11.55 0.81 -7.39
N HIS A 178 -12.00 -0.31 -6.82
CA HIS A 178 -11.70 -0.73 -5.45
C HIS A 178 -10.77 -1.95 -5.42
N GLY A 179 -10.18 -2.19 -4.26
CA GLY A 179 -9.39 -3.39 -3.97
C GLY A 179 -7.92 -3.19 -4.31
N ASN A 180 -7.25 -4.32 -4.56
CA ASN A 180 -5.80 -4.35 -4.70
C ASN A 180 -5.38 -4.98 -6.02
N LEU A 181 -4.34 -4.41 -6.62
CA LEU A 181 -3.70 -4.97 -7.80
C LEU A 181 -2.87 -6.21 -7.42
N PRO A 182 -3.14 -7.38 -8.06
CA PRO A 182 -2.39 -8.59 -7.78
C PRO A 182 -0.96 -8.52 -8.31
N GLY A 183 -0.04 -9.23 -7.68
CA GLY A 183 1.33 -9.37 -8.17
C GLY A 183 2.32 -8.32 -7.70
N PHE A 184 1.98 -7.50 -6.69
CA PHE A 184 2.87 -6.48 -6.14
C PHE A 184 3.20 -6.65 -4.64
N GLY A 185 3.15 -7.88 -4.10
CA GLY A 185 3.53 -8.14 -2.70
C GLY A 185 2.44 -7.71 -1.71
N SER A 186 2.80 -6.97 -0.65
CA SER A 186 1.83 -6.29 0.21
C SER A 186 0.93 -5.45 -0.68
N SER A 187 -0.36 -5.75 -0.64
CA SER A 187 -1.35 -5.40 -1.64
C SER A 187 -1.28 -3.94 -2.11
N LEU A 188 -1.15 -3.68 -3.42
CA LEU A 188 -1.13 -2.33 -4.00
C LEU A 188 -2.58 -1.84 -4.20
N PRO A 189 -3.10 -0.89 -3.42
CA PRO A 189 -4.46 -0.40 -3.58
C PRO A 189 -4.64 0.25 -4.95
N VAL A 190 -5.75 -0.05 -5.63
CA VAL A 190 -6.06 0.58 -6.93
C VAL A 190 -6.15 2.10 -6.80
N LEU A 191 -6.67 2.58 -5.67
CA LEU A 191 -6.82 4.01 -5.42
C LEU A 191 -5.48 4.76 -5.42
N ASP A 192 -4.39 4.13 -4.99
CA ASP A 192 -3.06 4.77 -4.97
C ASP A 192 -2.57 5.07 -6.38
N LEU A 193 -3.03 4.33 -7.40
CA LEU A 193 -2.69 4.59 -8.80
C LEU A 193 -3.17 5.98 -9.28
N ALA A 194 -4.16 6.58 -8.62
CA ALA A 194 -4.58 7.95 -8.90
C ALA A 194 -3.42 8.95 -8.68
N GLY A 195 -2.45 8.62 -7.81
CA GLY A 195 -1.26 9.44 -7.54
C GLY A 195 -0.38 9.66 -8.77
N PHE A 196 -0.41 8.78 -9.79
CA PHE A 196 0.28 9.03 -11.06
C PHE A 196 -0.29 10.22 -11.84
N PHE A 197 -1.51 10.65 -11.52
CA PHE A 197 -2.23 11.73 -12.20
C PHE A 197 -2.40 12.96 -11.30
N SER A 198 -1.41 13.26 -10.46
CA SER A 198 -1.37 14.44 -9.61
C SER A 198 -0.04 15.19 -9.74
N GLN A 199 0.11 16.27 -8.98
CA GLN A 199 1.41 16.92 -8.73
C GLN A 199 1.92 16.63 -7.31
N ASP A 200 1.42 15.53 -6.73
CA ASP A 200 1.82 15.08 -5.41
C ASP A 200 2.86 13.97 -5.51
N TYR A 201 3.47 13.69 -4.37
CA TYR A 201 4.42 12.61 -4.19
C TYR A 201 3.74 11.25 -4.40
N LEU A 202 4.48 10.32 -5.00
CA LEU A 202 4.03 8.94 -5.11
C LEU A 202 4.30 8.21 -3.79
N ALA A 203 3.31 7.45 -3.33
CA ALA A 203 3.44 6.57 -2.19
C ALA A 203 4.52 5.49 -2.45
N GLY A 204 5.15 5.00 -1.37
CA GLY A 204 6.26 4.04 -1.47
C GLY A 204 5.89 2.75 -2.20
N ASN A 205 4.67 2.25 -2.01
CA ASN A 205 4.16 1.06 -2.70
C ASN A 205 4.08 1.23 -4.24
N LEU A 206 3.87 2.44 -4.75
CA LEU A 206 3.93 2.73 -6.19
C LEU A 206 5.38 2.69 -6.69
N VAL A 207 6.33 3.13 -5.86
CA VAL A 207 7.77 3.03 -6.15
C VAL A 207 8.18 1.57 -6.20
N ASP A 208 7.82 0.77 -5.21
CA ASP A 208 8.06 -0.67 -5.21
C ASP A 208 7.45 -1.38 -6.43
N ALA A 209 6.24 -0.97 -6.85
CA ALA A 209 5.60 -1.51 -8.04
C ALA A 209 6.39 -1.20 -9.32
N MET A 210 6.83 0.05 -9.48
CA MET A 210 7.70 0.44 -10.60
C MET A 210 9.03 -0.29 -10.59
N MET A 211 9.63 -0.48 -9.41
CA MET A 211 10.88 -1.22 -9.25
C MET A 211 10.73 -2.69 -9.62
N ARG A 212 9.63 -3.32 -9.20
CA ARG A 212 9.31 -4.70 -9.59
C ARG A 212 9.22 -4.84 -11.10
N LEU A 213 8.50 -3.94 -11.77
CA LEU A 213 8.41 -3.94 -13.23
C LEU A 213 9.77 -3.75 -13.89
N LEU A 214 10.62 -2.89 -13.33
CA LEU A 214 11.98 -2.71 -13.81
C LEU A 214 12.80 -3.99 -13.69
N SER A 215 12.66 -4.74 -12.59
CA SER A 215 13.28 -6.07 -12.43
C SER A 215 12.78 -7.08 -13.46
N VAL A 216 11.48 -7.08 -13.79
CA VAL A 216 10.92 -7.92 -14.87
C VAL A 216 11.54 -7.55 -16.22
N ARG A 217 11.54 -6.25 -16.56
CA ARG A 217 12.10 -5.76 -17.82
C ARG A 217 13.59 -6.10 -17.95
N LEU A 218 14.33 -5.97 -16.86
CA LEU A 218 15.74 -6.35 -16.80
C LEU A 218 15.91 -7.84 -17.08
N ALA A 219 15.17 -8.72 -16.40
CA ALA A 219 15.22 -10.16 -16.64
C ALA A 219 14.84 -10.55 -18.07
N GLU A 220 13.92 -9.83 -18.71
CA GLU A 220 13.48 -10.07 -20.10
C GLU A 220 14.48 -9.56 -21.17
N SER A 221 15.42 -8.68 -20.84
CA SER A 221 16.32 -8.03 -21.81
C SER A 221 17.37 -8.95 -22.46
N ALA A 222 17.48 -10.21 -22.05
CA ALA A 222 18.38 -11.26 -22.58
C ALA A 222 19.88 -10.90 -22.69
N GLY A 223 20.32 -9.81 -22.07
CA GLY A 223 21.70 -9.31 -22.14
C GLY A 223 22.58 -9.77 -20.96
N PRO A 224 23.91 -9.65 -21.05
CA PRO A 224 24.81 -9.93 -19.93
C PRO A 224 24.44 -9.16 -18.65
N VAL A 225 23.96 -7.92 -18.81
CA VAL A 225 23.53 -7.04 -17.72
C VAL A 225 22.41 -7.67 -16.90
N SER A 226 21.46 -8.38 -17.51
CA SER A 226 20.32 -8.97 -16.79
C SER A 226 20.73 -10.09 -15.83
N ASN A 227 21.82 -10.80 -16.13
CA ASN A 227 22.30 -11.89 -15.29
C ASN A 227 23.20 -11.41 -14.15
N SER A 228 23.83 -10.25 -14.31
CA SER A 228 24.78 -9.71 -13.34
C SER A 228 24.23 -8.56 -12.50
N THR A 229 23.00 -8.12 -12.76
CA THR A 229 22.40 -6.96 -12.12
C THR A 229 21.14 -7.33 -11.36
N LEU A 230 21.00 -6.80 -10.15
CA LEU A 230 19.81 -6.93 -9.33
C LEU A 230 19.22 -5.55 -9.02
N VAL A 231 17.91 -5.44 -9.09
CA VAL A 231 17.15 -4.29 -8.58
C VAL A 231 16.34 -4.78 -7.38
N VAL A 232 16.60 -4.21 -6.20
CA VAL A 232 15.99 -4.64 -4.92
C VAL A 232 14.96 -3.63 -4.43
N ASP A 233 13.94 -4.11 -3.71
CA ASP A 233 12.84 -3.31 -3.17
C ASP A 233 13.26 -2.31 -2.06
N THR A 234 12.38 -1.37 -1.73
CA THR A 234 12.68 -0.30 -0.75
C THR A 234 12.99 -0.79 0.68
N PRO A 235 12.47 -1.94 1.17
CA PRO A 235 12.94 -2.53 2.43
C PRO A 235 14.45 -2.72 2.55
N PHE A 236 15.19 -2.93 1.45
CA PHE A 236 16.64 -3.04 1.51
C PHE A 236 17.28 -1.79 2.14
N ALA A 237 16.98 -0.60 1.61
CA ALA A 237 17.54 0.64 2.14
C ALA A 237 17.07 0.91 3.58
N GLN A 238 15.79 0.65 3.86
CA GLN A 238 15.22 0.84 5.20
C GLN A 238 15.93 -0.03 6.24
N TYR A 239 16.21 -1.30 5.93
CA TYR A 239 16.91 -2.18 6.86
C TYR A 239 18.39 -1.85 7.00
N ILE A 240 19.03 -1.30 5.96
CA ILE A 240 20.38 -0.75 6.09
C ILE A 240 20.40 0.48 7.00
N GLU A 241 19.43 1.39 6.90
CA GLU A 241 19.31 2.53 7.82
C GLU A 241 19.26 2.06 9.27
N LEU A 242 18.48 1.01 9.57
CA LEU A 242 18.38 0.45 10.92
C LEU A 242 19.70 -0.10 11.50
N LEU A 243 20.74 -0.29 10.69
CA LEU A 243 22.08 -0.70 11.17
C LEU A 243 22.91 0.47 11.70
N HIS A 244 22.51 1.73 11.47
CA HIS A 244 23.28 2.88 11.91
C HIS A 244 23.22 3.04 13.45
N PRO A 245 24.37 3.13 14.16
CA PRO A 245 24.39 3.15 15.62
C PRO A 245 23.79 4.42 16.24
N ASP A 246 23.80 5.55 15.50
CA ASP A 246 23.36 6.85 16.03
C ASP A 246 21.93 7.24 15.59
N LEU A 247 21.18 6.36 14.93
CA LEU A 247 19.76 6.64 14.66
C LEU A 247 18.95 6.45 15.95
N ASP A 248 18.73 7.58 16.63
CA ASP A 248 18.01 7.78 17.90
C ASP A 248 17.10 6.61 18.33
N GLY A 249 17.61 5.81 19.28
CA GLY A 249 16.81 4.87 20.08
C GLY A 249 16.68 3.45 19.55
N ILE A 250 17.12 3.16 18.31
CA ILE A 250 17.20 1.79 17.81
C ILE A 250 18.63 1.29 18.04
N ARG A 251 18.85 0.65 19.18
CA ARG A 251 20.10 -0.07 19.37
C ARG A 251 20.17 -1.22 18.35
N PRO A 252 21.35 -1.61 17.85
CA PRO A 252 21.49 -2.71 16.89
C PRO A 252 20.85 -4.04 17.35
N ASP A 253 20.73 -4.28 18.65
CA ASP A 253 20.00 -5.41 19.26
C ASP A 253 18.48 -5.37 19.03
N ASN A 254 17.92 -4.25 18.57
CA ASN A 254 16.50 -4.08 18.28
C ASN A 254 16.13 -4.36 16.81
N ILE A 255 17.09 -4.66 15.94
CA ILE A 255 16.78 -5.01 14.55
C ILE A 255 16.06 -6.36 14.54
N SER A 256 14.86 -6.40 13.94
CA SER A 256 14.09 -7.65 13.94
C SER A 256 14.89 -8.77 13.24
N PRO A 257 14.82 -10.03 13.74
CA PRO A 257 15.44 -11.17 13.08
C PRO A 257 15.01 -11.33 11.61
N SER A 258 13.81 -10.86 11.25
CA SER A 258 13.31 -10.89 9.87
C SER A 258 14.06 -9.92 8.95
N ALA A 259 14.46 -8.75 9.46
CA ALA A 259 15.24 -7.76 8.71
C ALA A 259 16.68 -8.25 8.49
N LEU A 260 17.32 -8.81 9.53
CA LEU A 260 18.64 -9.43 9.40
C LEU A 260 18.63 -10.58 8.39
N LYS A 261 17.65 -11.49 8.50
CA LYS A 261 17.46 -12.59 7.55
C LYS A 261 17.21 -12.09 6.12
N TYR A 262 16.52 -10.96 5.98
CA TYR A 262 16.29 -10.32 4.69
C TYR A 262 17.62 -9.82 4.09
N LEU A 263 18.45 -9.12 4.88
CA LEU A 263 19.75 -8.61 4.43
C LEU A 263 20.76 -9.74 4.12
N ASP A 264 20.80 -10.78 4.95
CA ASP A 264 21.66 -11.97 4.76
C ASP A 264 21.43 -12.64 3.40
N LYS A 265 20.18 -12.64 2.93
CA LYS A 265 19.82 -13.18 1.61
C LYS A 265 20.61 -12.46 0.51
N TYR A 266 20.73 -11.15 0.58
CA TYR A 266 21.49 -10.36 -0.39
C TYR A 266 23.00 -10.49 -0.16
N GLY A 267 23.45 -10.60 1.08
CA GLY A 267 24.84 -10.95 1.43
C GLY A 267 25.34 -12.17 0.66
N SER A 268 24.56 -13.26 0.65
CA SER A 268 24.89 -14.46 -0.12
C SER A 268 24.91 -14.23 -1.63
N TRP A 269 24.06 -13.34 -2.14
CA TRP A 269 24.01 -12.98 -3.56
C TRP A 269 25.26 -12.17 -3.96
N PHE A 270 25.75 -11.28 -3.09
CA PHE A 270 26.93 -10.43 -3.30
C PHE A 270 28.24 -11.22 -3.43
N GLN A 271 28.32 -12.38 -2.80
CA GLN A 271 29.52 -13.21 -2.84
C GLN A 271 29.66 -13.99 -4.16
N SER A 272 28.63 -13.99 -5.01
CA SER A 272 28.69 -14.63 -6.32
C SER A 272 29.52 -13.80 -7.30
N PRO A 273 30.51 -14.38 -8.00
CA PRO A 273 31.34 -13.64 -8.97
C PRO A 273 30.55 -13.19 -10.22
N ASP A 274 29.39 -13.80 -10.48
CA ASP A 274 28.54 -13.47 -11.63
C ASP A 274 27.70 -12.22 -11.38
N HIS A 275 27.57 -11.78 -10.13
CA HIS A 275 26.75 -10.65 -9.72
C HIS A 275 27.62 -9.42 -9.53
N THR A 276 27.43 -8.42 -10.40
CA THR A 276 28.32 -7.25 -10.47
C THR A 276 27.66 -5.96 -10.00
N HIS A 277 26.34 -5.83 -10.16
CA HIS A 277 25.62 -4.60 -9.80
C HIS A 277 24.39 -4.88 -8.94
N LEU A 278 24.19 -4.07 -7.90
CA LEU A 278 22.91 -3.96 -7.20
C LEU A 278 22.42 -2.51 -7.29
N TYR A 279 21.17 -2.33 -7.67
CA TYR A 279 20.48 -1.05 -7.67
C TYR A 279 19.37 -1.05 -6.63
N PHE A 280 19.25 0.06 -5.92
CA PHE A 280 18.21 0.26 -4.91
C PHE A 280 17.83 1.73 -4.83
N PHE A 281 16.79 2.00 -4.05
CA PHE A 281 16.18 3.30 -3.92
C PHE A 281 16.25 3.73 -2.47
N LEU A 282 16.61 4.98 -2.25
CA LEU A 282 16.69 5.56 -0.92
C LEU A 282 15.61 6.62 -0.78
N HIS A 283 14.72 6.40 0.19
CA HIS A 283 13.72 7.38 0.59
C HIS A 283 14.38 8.38 1.55
N ARG A 284 14.34 9.65 1.21
CA ARG A 284 14.86 10.75 2.01
C ARG A 284 13.68 11.55 2.58
N PRO A 285 13.41 11.44 3.89
CA PRO A 285 12.31 12.17 4.50
C PRO A 285 12.41 13.70 4.30
N PRO A 286 11.26 14.40 4.24
CA PRO A 286 9.93 13.82 4.36
C PRO A 286 9.42 13.16 3.07
N ARG A 287 9.91 13.56 1.89
CA ARG A 287 9.28 13.20 0.61
C ARG A 287 10.23 13.22 -0.60
N HIS A 288 11.39 12.58 -0.54
CA HIS A 288 12.32 12.55 -1.66
C HIS A 288 12.81 11.14 -1.98
N TRP A 289 13.02 10.83 -3.25
CA TRP A 289 13.47 9.51 -3.71
C TRP A 289 14.72 9.66 -4.54
N THR A 290 15.70 8.80 -4.27
CA THR A 290 17.00 8.81 -4.92
C THR A 290 17.39 7.39 -5.32
N ALA A 291 18.30 7.27 -6.28
CA ALA A 291 18.77 5.99 -6.78
C ALA A 291 20.22 5.76 -6.38
N CYS A 292 20.54 4.51 -6.06
CA CYS A 292 21.88 4.09 -5.69
C CYS A 292 22.29 2.86 -6.52
N GLU A 293 23.58 2.75 -6.77
CA GLU A 293 24.23 1.56 -7.35
C GLU A 293 25.35 1.09 -6.43
N ILE A 294 25.46 -0.23 -6.24
CA ILE A 294 26.66 -0.88 -5.72
C ILE A 294 27.28 -1.69 -6.84
N ASP A 295 28.49 -1.35 -7.25
CA ASP A 295 29.30 -2.09 -8.21
C ASP A 295 30.34 -2.92 -7.43
N PHE A 296 30.05 -4.20 -7.26
CA PHE A 296 30.87 -5.11 -6.47
C PHE A 296 32.24 -5.38 -7.11
N LYS A 297 32.32 -5.28 -8.43
CA LYS A 297 33.55 -5.55 -9.18
C LYS A 297 34.53 -4.39 -9.07
N SER A 298 34.05 -3.16 -9.25
CA SER A 298 34.89 -1.97 -9.11
C SER A 298 34.99 -1.46 -7.68
N LYS A 299 34.21 -2.01 -6.74
CA LYS A 299 34.08 -1.55 -5.35
C LYS A 299 33.66 -0.08 -5.26
N HIS A 300 32.65 0.29 -6.04
CA HIS A 300 32.08 1.64 -6.01
C HIS A 300 30.64 1.58 -5.50
N ILE A 301 30.25 2.62 -4.77
CA ILE A 301 28.85 2.92 -4.47
C ILE A 301 28.55 4.27 -5.11
N ARG A 302 27.63 4.30 -6.07
CA ARG A 302 27.26 5.53 -6.80
C ARG A 302 25.90 6.01 -6.33
N TYR A 303 25.80 7.30 -6.03
CA TYR A 303 24.58 7.97 -5.59
C TYR A 303 24.05 8.90 -6.68
N GLY A 304 22.74 8.85 -6.92
CA GLY A 304 22.06 9.70 -7.89
C GLY A 304 20.87 10.43 -7.26
N ASP A 305 20.96 11.75 -7.24
CA ASP A 305 19.94 12.63 -6.67
C ASP A 305 19.54 13.70 -7.68
N SER A 306 18.32 13.60 -8.18
CA SER A 306 17.80 14.51 -9.20
C SER A 306 17.67 15.96 -8.73
N LEU A 307 17.61 16.21 -7.41
CA LEU A 307 17.62 17.55 -6.80
C LEU A 307 19.02 18.00 -6.34
N ARG A 308 20.04 17.15 -6.52
CA ARG A 308 21.44 17.39 -6.13
C ARG A 308 21.60 17.71 -4.65
N TRP A 309 20.76 17.14 -3.79
CA TRP A 309 20.97 17.25 -2.36
C TRP A 309 22.21 16.43 -1.98
N LYS A 310 22.90 16.87 -0.94
CA LYS A 310 24.03 16.12 -0.38
C LYS A 310 23.53 14.75 0.07
N ARG A 311 24.27 13.69 -0.26
CA ARG A 311 23.96 12.33 0.20
C ARG A 311 23.84 12.26 1.73
N PRO A 312 22.91 11.47 2.30
CA PRO A 312 22.77 11.31 3.75
C PRO A 312 23.93 10.48 4.30
N GLN A 313 24.87 11.11 5.02
CA GLN A 313 26.11 10.45 5.45
C GLN A 313 25.85 9.21 6.31
N ASP A 314 24.92 9.31 7.28
CA ASP A 314 24.56 8.24 8.21
C ASP A 314 24.13 6.95 7.48
N PHE A 315 23.31 7.07 6.44
CA PHE A 315 22.93 5.92 5.62
C PHE A 315 24.16 5.26 4.96
N PHE A 316 25.07 6.06 4.42
CA PHE A 316 26.25 5.54 3.73
C PHE A 316 27.29 4.98 4.70
N ASP A 317 27.36 5.46 5.94
CA ASP A 317 28.20 4.88 6.99
C ASP A 317 27.68 3.50 7.42
N ALA A 318 26.35 3.36 7.53
CA ALA A 318 25.71 2.06 7.77
C ALA A 318 25.89 1.10 6.59
N LEU A 319 25.74 1.60 5.36
CA LEU A 319 25.94 0.81 4.14
C LEU A 319 27.39 0.35 3.98
N ASP A 320 28.37 1.22 4.24
CA ASP A 320 29.80 0.86 4.21
C ASP A 320 30.12 -0.23 5.24
N SER A 321 29.57 -0.10 6.46
CA SER A 321 29.72 -1.11 7.52
C SER A 321 29.12 -2.46 7.10
N PHE A 322 27.91 -2.47 6.57
CA PHE A 322 27.24 -3.67 6.06
C PHE A 322 28.04 -4.33 4.92
N VAL A 323 28.46 -3.55 3.92
CA VAL A 323 29.24 -4.08 2.79
C VAL A 323 30.61 -4.58 3.25
N ALA A 324 31.28 -3.90 4.18
CA ALA A 324 32.56 -4.34 4.74
C ALA A 324 32.42 -5.70 5.44
N GLU A 325 31.34 -5.94 6.18
CA GLU A 325 31.05 -7.24 6.79
C GLU A 325 30.91 -8.34 5.73
N GLN A 326 30.17 -8.08 4.66
CA GLN A 326 29.96 -9.06 3.57
C GLN A 326 31.21 -9.35 2.75
N PHE A 327 32.18 -8.42 2.72
CA PHE A 327 33.39 -8.49 1.88
C PHE A 327 34.71 -8.48 2.67
N ALA A 328 34.72 -9.07 3.87
CA ALA A 328 35.93 -9.27 4.68
C ALA A 328 36.75 -7.98 4.92
N GLY A 329 36.05 -6.87 5.19
CA GLY A 329 36.63 -5.56 5.45
C GLY A 329 37.01 -4.76 4.21
N ALA A 330 36.57 -5.17 3.01
CA ALA A 330 36.80 -4.38 1.80
C ALA A 330 36.11 -3.01 1.91
N LYS A 331 36.84 -1.96 1.53
CA LYS A 331 36.30 -0.60 1.43
C LYS A 331 35.77 -0.32 0.04
N PHE A 332 34.60 0.33 -0.02
CA PHE A 332 34.02 0.80 -1.27
C PHE A 332 34.21 2.31 -1.40
N ILE A 333 34.41 2.79 -2.63
CA ILE A 333 34.53 4.22 -2.92
C ILE A 333 33.12 4.76 -3.17
N VAL A 334 32.68 5.74 -2.36
CA VAL A 334 31.35 6.34 -2.50
C VAL A 334 31.41 7.62 -3.34
N THR A 335 30.73 7.65 -4.48
CA THR A 335 30.71 8.76 -5.45
C THR A 335 29.29 9.25 -5.74
N ASP A 336 29.15 10.50 -6.17
CA ASP A 336 27.86 11.12 -6.52
C ASP A 336 27.69 11.23 -8.06
N ASP A 337 28.23 10.24 -8.79
CA ASP A 337 28.38 10.22 -10.25
C ASP A 337 27.46 9.20 -10.95
N LEU A 338 26.45 8.67 -10.26
CA LEU A 338 25.42 7.87 -10.92
C LEU A 338 24.75 8.73 -12.00
N ARG A 339 24.53 8.19 -13.20
CA ARG A 339 23.98 9.00 -14.28
C ARG A 339 22.46 9.18 -14.12
N TYR A 340 22.02 10.38 -13.74
CA TYR A 340 20.61 10.72 -13.50
C TYR A 340 20.15 11.97 -14.28
N ALA A 341 18.83 12.19 -14.33
CA ALA A 341 18.22 13.41 -14.87
C ALA A 341 18.05 14.49 -13.80
N TYR A 342 18.19 15.76 -14.19
CA TYR A 342 17.97 16.89 -13.28
C TYR A 342 16.48 17.20 -13.11
N GLN A 343 16.00 17.20 -11.87
CA GLN A 343 14.62 17.53 -11.52
C GLN A 343 14.45 19.04 -11.36
N THR A 344 13.36 19.57 -11.91
CA THR A 344 13.00 21.00 -11.83
C THR A 344 11.69 21.25 -11.07
N ASP A 345 11.05 20.21 -10.55
CA ASP A 345 9.80 20.25 -9.80
C ASP A 345 9.95 19.58 -8.43
N GLY A 346 8.87 19.55 -7.64
CA GLY A 346 8.90 18.98 -6.28
C GLY A 346 8.46 17.53 -6.17
N TYR A 347 7.90 16.90 -7.22
CA TYR A 347 7.06 15.70 -7.08
C TYR A 347 7.41 14.54 -8.03
N ASN A 348 8.28 14.75 -9.02
CA ASN A 348 8.69 13.69 -9.95
C ASN A 348 9.90 12.86 -9.47
N CYS A 349 10.45 13.13 -8.28
CA CYS A 349 11.60 12.38 -7.75
C CYS A 349 11.46 10.85 -7.80
N PRO A 350 10.29 10.21 -7.54
CA PRO A 350 10.19 8.75 -7.64
C PRO A 350 10.24 8.26 -9.09
N ILE A 351 9.60 8.98 -10.03
CA ILE A 351 9.66 8.67 -11.47
C ILE A 351 11.11 8.82 -11.98
N ILE A 352 11.80 9.86 -11.54
CA ILE A 352 13.18 10.14 -11.97
C ILE A 352 14.15 9.12 -11.37
N ALA A 353 13.98 8.71 -10.11
CA ALA A 353 14.79 7.65 -9.51
C ALA A 353 14.63 6.33 -10.30
N VAL A 354 13.39 5.95 -10.67
CA VAL A 354 13.15 4.72 -11.43
C VAL A 354 13.75 4.82 -12.83
N ASN A 355 13.54 5.97 -13.50
CA ASN A 355 14.14 6.23 -14.80
C ASN A 355 15.67 6.26 -14.75
N THR A 356 16.28 6.72 -13.66
CA THR A 356 17.72 6.68 -13.45
C THR A 356 18.22 5.24 -13.48
N VAL A 357 17.60 4.32 -12.73
CA VAL A 357 18.00 2.90 -12.77
C VAL A 357 17.74 2.32 -14.17
N ALA A 358 16.57 2.57 -14.76
CA ALA A 358 16.23 2.09 -16.10
C ALA A 358 17.22 2.58 -17.18
N HIS A 359 17.68 3.83 -17.09
CA HIS A 359 18.71 4.36 -17.99
C HIS A 359 20.02 3.58 -17.86
N ASN A 360 20.49 3.37 -16.63
CA ASN A 360 21.78 2.73 -16.39
C ASN A 360 21.77 1.22 -16.71
N VAL A 361 20.64 0.53 -16.55
CA VAL A 361 20.57 -0.94 -16.75
C VAL A 361 19.92 -1.37 -18.07
N LEU A 362 19.04 -0.54 -18.66
CA LEU A 362 18.33 -0.85 -19.92
C LEU A 362 18.68 0.11 -21.07
N GLY A 363 19.37 1.22 -20.80
CA GLY A 363 19.64 2.24 -21.80
C GLY A 363 18.43 3.12 -22.15
N ASP A 364 17.38 3.12 -21.33
CA ASP A 364 16.21 3.99 -21.51
C ASP A 364 16.65 5.47 -21.58
N ALA A 365 15.93 6.30 -22.34
CA ALA A 365 16.20 7.74 -22.35
C ALA A 365 15.97 8.35 -20.95
N LEU A 366 16.89 9.23 -20.54
CA LEU A 366 16.73 9.97 -19.28
C LEU A 366 15.49 10.87 -19.32
N TRP A 367 14.88 11.02 -18.15
CA TRP A 367 13.76 11.91 -17.90
C TRP A 367 14.12 13.35 -18.31
N THR A 368 13.13 14.06 -18.81
CA THR A 368 13.20 15.50 -19.06
C THR A 368 11.90 16.15 -18.60
N PRO A 369 11.86 17.47 -18.37
CA PRO A 369 10.61 18.15 -18.07
C PRO A 369 9.52 17.91 -19.14
N GLY A 370 9.92 17.75 -20.41
CA GLY A 370 9.01 17.46 -21.52
C GLY A 370 8.48 16.03 -21.58
N THR A 371 9.10 15.08 -20.88
CA THR A 371 8.65 13.67 -20.81
C THR A 371 8.00 13.30 -19.48
N ALA A 372 7.91 14.26 -18.54
CA ALA A 372 7.47 14.01 -17.17
C ALA A 372 6.07 13.39 -17.08
N ASN A 373 5.08 13.99 -17.74
CA ASN A 373 3.70 13.50 -17.67
C ASN A 373 3.54 12.18 -18.44
N GLY A 374 4.22 12.06 -19.59
CA GLY A 374 4.27 10.82 -20.36
C GLY A 374 4.80 9.63 -19.55
N LEU A 375 5.88 9.83 -18.78
CA LEU A 375 6.45 8.78 -17.93
C LEU A 375 5.56 8.40 -16.75
N ARG A 376 4.83 9.35 -16.15
CA ARG A 376 3.80 9.05 -15.15
C ARG A 376 2.66 8.18 -15.70
N MET A 377 2.11 8.56 -16.86
CA MET A 377 1.06 7.77 -17.53
C MET A 377 1.59 6.39 -17.96
N LYS A 378 2.82 6.33 -18.47
CA LYS A 378 3.47 5.08 -18.84
C LYS A 378 3.60 4.14 -17.63
N ALA A 379 4.07 4.64 -16.49
CA ALA A 379 4.19 3.84 -15.27
C ALA A 379 2.84 3.25 -14.83
N PHE A 380 1.77 4.06 -14.85
CA PHE A 380 0.41 3.58 -14.61
C PHE A 380 0.00 2.45 -15.56
N CYS A 381 0.21 2.65 -16.87
CA CYS A 381 -0.13 1.65 -17.89
C CYS A 381 0.63 0.34 -17.67
N GLU A 382 1.95 0.41 -17.47
CA GLU A 382 2.80 -0.77 -17.28
C GLU A 382 2.40 -1.56 -16.02
N ILE A 383 2.09 -0.88 -14.91
CA ILE A 383 1.62 -1.50 -13.67
C ILE A 383 0.30 -2.24 -13.89
N THR A 384 -0.65 -1.59 -14.57
CA THR A 384 -1.96 -2.17 -14.83
C THR A 384 -1.91 -3.33 -15.82
N GLU A 385 -1.14 -3.20 -16.89
CA GLU A 385 -1.03 -4.24 -17.92
C GLU A 385 -0.31 -5.47 -17.39
N TYR A 386 0.71 -5.29 -16.54
CA TYR A 386 1.39 -6.38 -15.87
C TYR A 386 0.43 -7.24 -15.04
N THR A 387 -0.49 -6.62 -14.27
CA THR A 387 -1.49 -7.38 -13.50
C THR A 387 -2.49 -8.09 -14.40
N SER A 388 -2.96 -7.42 -15.45
CA SER A 388 -3.96 -7.95 -16.38
C SER A 388 -3.42 -9.09 -17.25
N SER A 389 -2.10 -9.09 -17.53
CA SER A 389 -1.46 -10.11 -18.36
C SER A 389 -1.28 -11.47 -17.68
N GLY A 390 -1.56 -11.58 -16.37
CA GLY A 390 -1.29 -12.78 -15.59
C GLY A 390 0.20 -13.05 -15.32
N ARG A 391 1.12 -12.18 -15.80
CA ARG A 391 2.56 -12.24 -15.51
C ARG A 391 2.88 -12.05 -14.02
N ALA A 392 1.94 -11.48 -13.26
CA ALA A 392 1.95 -11.33 -11.80
C ALA A 392 2.35 -12.59 -11.01
N LYS A 393 2.22 -13.80 -11.59
CA LYS A 393 2.57 -15.07 -10.94
C LYS A 393 4.08 -15.32 -10.80
N VAL A 394 4.93 -14.54 -11.46
CA VAL A 394 6.39 -14.72 -11.35
C VAL A 394 6.90 -14.06 -10.06
N CYS A 395 7.38 -14.89 -9.14
CA CYS A 395 8.04 -14.47 -7.91
C CYS A 395 9.46 -13.98 -8.24
N LEU A 396 9.72 -12.68 -8.08
CA LEU A 396 11.01 -12.04 -8.41
C LEU A 396 11.95 -11.90 -7.22
N TYR A 397 11.59 -12.43 -6.05
CA TYR A 397 12.56 -12.58 -4.97
C TYR A 397 13.78 -13.33 -5.52
N PRO A 398 15.02 -12.99 -5.09
CA PRO A 398 16.25 -13.48 -5.69
C PRO A 398 16.07 -14.93 -6.11
N PRO A 399 16.17 -15.24 -7.42
CA PRO A 399 15.86 -16.57 -7.90
C PRO A 399 16.66 -17.52 -7.03
N GLN A 400 15.97 -18.44 -6.36
CA GLN A 400 16.62 -19.58 -5.73
C GLN A 400 17.11 -20.51 -6.84
N ARG A 401 17.95 -20.00 -7.75
CA ARG A 401 18.87 -20.88 -8.47
C ARG A 401 19.81 -21.36 -7.39
N ALA A 402 19.54 -22.58 -6.91
CA ALA A 402 20.49 -23.32 -6.12
C ALA A 402 21.84 -23.18 -6.84
N PRO A 403 22.86 -22.58 -6.20
CA PRO A 403 24.16 -22.44 -6.81
C PRO A 403 24.63 -23.85 -7.16
N SER A 404 24.69 -24.17 -8.46
CA SER A 404 24.96 -25.52 -8.95
C SER A 404 26.37 -26.01 -8.59
N HIS A 405 27.19 -25.18 -7.93
CA HIS A 405 28.61 -25.45 -7.66
C HIS A 405 29.13 -25.03 -6.27
N LEU A 406 28.29 -24.65 -5.30
CA LEU A 406 28.83 -24.28 -3.98
C LEU A 406 29.21 -25.51 -3.15
N ARG A 407 30.51 -25.84 -3.14
CA ARG A 407 31.15 -26.68 -2.12
C ARG A 407 30.88 -26.04 -0.75
N LYS A 408 30.30 -26.81 0.17
CA LYS A 408 30.13 -26.43 1.58
C LYS A 408 31.50 -26.17 2.20
N GLY A 409 31.92 -24.91 2.27
CA GLY A 409 32.96 -24.46 3.20
C GLY A 409 32.38 -24.38 4.62
N PRO A 410 33.20 -24.52 5.68
CA PRO A 410 32.72 -24.41 7.05
C PRO A 410 32.23 -22.99 7.33
N LEU A 411 30.99 -22.89 7.81
CA LEU A 411 30.42 -21.67 8.37
C LEU A 411 31.32 -21.20 9.53
N ARG A 412 31.78 -19.95 9.49
CA ARG A 412 32.51 -19.35 10.61
C ARG A 412 31.53 -19.03 11.75
N PRO A 413 31.91 -19.22 13.02
CA PRO A 413 31.11 -18.77 14.15
C PRO A 413 31.06 -17.24 14.15
N ILE A 414 29.86 -16.69 14.27
CA ILE A 414 29.64 -15.29 14.65
C ILE A 414 30.06 -15.18 16.12
N LEU A 415 31.13 -14.44 16.39
CA LEU A 415 31.54 -14.09 17.74
C LEU A 415 30.60 -13.00 18.26
N LEU A 416 29.62 -13.40 19.08
CA LEU A 416 28.92 -12.48 19.97
C LEU A 416 29.91 -12.10 21.08
N TYR A 417 30.27 -10.82 21.16
CA TYR A 417 30.97 -10.27 22.31
C TYR A 417 29.93 -9.96 23.40
N GLU A 418 30.16 -10.47 24.61
CA GLU A 418 29.48 -10.07 25.86
C GLU A 418 29.97 -8.70 26.36
#